data_AF-A0A945YCX8-F1
#
_entry.id   AF-A0A945YCX8-F1
#
_cell.length_a   1.000
_cell.length_b   1.000
_cell.length_c   1.000
_cell.angle_alpha   90.00
_cell.angle_beta   90.00
_cell.angle_gamma   90.00
#
_symmetry.space_group_name_H-M   'P 1'
#
loop_
_entity.id
_entity.type
_entity.pdbx_description
1 polymer ?
#
loop_
_entity_poly.entity_id
_entity_poly.type
_entity_poly.pdbx_seq_one_letter_code
_entity_poly.pdbx_strand_id
1 'polypeptide(L)' 'MNKTGNSLSTPNSQEFVKKSSLYQEFLAEREEILRHKWLESERLGKDIGFEQALLDWIRNHREEWRKGTRSSRAQAQS' A
#
# COMPACT_ATOMS: atom_id res chain seq x y z
N MET A 1 -39.14 -7.92 -27.67
CA MET A 1 -38.01 -7.06 -27.24
C MET A 1 -38.30 -6.72 -25.76
N ASN A 2 -37.42 -6.75 -24.76
CA ASN A 2 -36.01 -6.33 -24.69
C ASN A 2 -35.29 -7.01 -23.50
N LYS A 3 -34.06 -7.48 -23.77
CA LYS A 3 -32.84 -7.38 -22.93
C LYS A 3 -32.76 -8.16 -21.61
N THR A 4 -32.51 -9.47 -21.71
CA THR A 4 -31.66 -10.17 -20.73
C THR A 4 -30.19 -9.86 -21.02
N GLY A 5 -29.62 -8.90 -20.31
CA GLY A 5 -28.18 -8.62 -20.27
C GLY A 5 -27.63 -9.00 -18.90
N ASN A 6 -27.40 -10.29 -18.68
CA ASN A 6 -26.75 -10.82 -17.49
C ASN A 6 -25.31 -10.29 -17.42
N SER A 7 -25.05 -9.32 -16.54
CA SER A 7 -23.69 -8.88 -16.23
C SER A 7 -23.06 -9.90 -15.28
N LEU A 8 -22.32 -10.85 -15.85
CA LEU A 8 -21.45 -11.77 -15.10
C LEU A 8 -20.23 -10.99 -14.59
N SER A 9 -20.37 -10.32 -13.46
CA SER A 9 -19.23 -9.85 -12.68
C SER A 9 -18.54 -11.07 -12.04
N THR A 10 -17.36 -11.42 -12.53
CA THR A 10 -16.53 -12.52 -12.02
C THR A 10 -16.02 -12.21 -10.61
N PRO A 11 -16.49 -12.91 -9.56
CA PRO A 11 -16.05 -12.66 -8.18
C PRO A 11 -14.60 -13.09 -7.94
N ASN A 12 -14.04 -13.93 -8.83
CA ASN A 12 -12.78 -14.64 -8.63
C ASN A 12 -11.54 -13.77 -8.88
N SER A 13 -11.61 -12.81 -9.81
CA SER A 13 -10.46 -11.97 -10.18
C SER A 13 -10.10 -10.95 -9.09
N GLN A 14 -11.10 -10.35 -8.42
CA GLN A 14 -10.90 -9.39 -7.34
C GLN A 14 -10.36 -10.07 -6.06
N GLU A 15 -10.87 -11.26 -5.74
CA GLU A 15 -10.37 -12.10 -4.65
C GLU A 15 -8.91 -12.52 -4.84
N PHE A 16 -8.54 -12.90 -6.08
CA PHE A 16 -7.17 -13.29 -6.41
C PHE A 16 -6.19 -12.13 -6.28
N VAL A 17 -6.55 -10.93 -6.74
CA VAL A 17 -5.71 -9.73 -6.58
C VAL A 17 -5.53 -9.39 -5.10
N LYS A 18 -6.57 -9.49 -4.27
CA LYS A 18 -6.46 -9.26 -2.82
C LYS A 18 -5.52 -10.25 -2.11
N LYS A 19 -5.43 -11.49 -2.62
CA LYS A 19 -4.51 -12.52 -2.11
C LYS A 19 -3.12 -12.44 -2.74
N SER A 20 -2.93 -11.57 -3.73
CA SER A 20 -1.63 -11.42 -4.39
C SER A 20 -0.62 -10.70 -3.50
N SER A 21 0.65 -11.08 -3.60
CA SER A 21 1.75 -10.40 -2.91
C SER A 21 1.82 -8.91 -3.24
N LEU A 22 1.42 -8.51 -4.45
CA LEU A 22 1.39 -7.12 -4.87
C LEU A 22 0.41 -6.27 -4.05
N TYR A 23 -0.79 -6.80 -3.80
CA TYR A 23 -1.79 -6.07 -3.01
C TYR A 23 -1.36 -5.98 -1.54
N GLN A 24 -0.76 -7.04 -1.00
CA GLN A 24 -0.19 -7.02 0.35
C GLN A 24 0.96 -6.00 0.47
N GLU A 25 1.84 -5.92 -0.53
CA GLU A 25 2.91 -4.92 -0.60
C GLU A 25 2.36 -3.49 -0.69
N PHE A 26 1.29 -3.28 -1.47
CA PHE A 26 0.60 -2.00 -1.52
C PHE A 26 -0.01 -1.60 -0.16
N LEU A 27 -0.64 -2.54 0.55
CA LEU A 27 -1.20 -2.28 1.87
C LEU A 27 -0.10 -1.93 2.88
N ALA A 28 1.00 -2.70 2.90
CA ALA A 28 2.13 -2.43 3.78
C ALA A 28 2.80 -1.07 3.49
N GLU A 29 2.94 -0.72 2.22
CA GLU A 29 3.46 0.59 1.80
C GLU A 29 2.53 1.73 2.26
N ARG A 30 1.21 1.55 2.11
CA ARG A 30 0.22 2.52 2.59
C ARG A 30 0.28 2.69 4.10
N GLU A 31 0.44 1.62 4.86
CA GLU A 31 0.60 1.68 6.32
C GLU A 31 1.87 2.45 6.71
N GLU A 32 2.97 2.27 5.97
CA GLU A 32 4.20 2.99 6.23
C GLU A 32 4.09 4.50 5.96
N ILE A 33 3.39 4.88 4.89
CA ILE A 33 3.09 6.29 4.60
C ILE A 33 2.24 6.90 5.74
N LEU A 34 1.26 6.15 6.26
CA LEU A 34 0.43 6.61 7.38
C LEU A 34 1.24 6.76 8.68
N ARG A 35 2.19 5.87 8.96
CA ARG A 35 3.13 6.03 10.09
C ARG A 35 4.00 7.28 9.92
N HIS A 36 4.58 7.48 8.74
CA HIS A 36 5.40 8.65 8.44
C HIS A 36 4.58 9.94 8.63
N LYS A 37 3.35 9.99 8.11
CA LYS A 37 2.42 11.12 8.32
C LYS A 37 2.24 11.42 9.80
N TRP A 38 1.98 10.39 10.62
CA TRP A 38 1.77 10.57 12.06
C TRP A 38 3.02 11.13 12.74
N LEU A 39 4.18 10.48 12.55
CA LEU A 39 5.44 10.92 13.15
C LEU A 39 5.78 12.37 12.81
N GLU A 40 5.61 12.74 11.55
CA GLU A 40 5.92 14.09 11.07
C GLU A 40 4.92 15.13 11.56
N SER A 41 3.65 14.75 11.71
CA SER A 41 2.63 15.60 12.31
C SER A 41 2.91 15.86 13.80
N GLU A 42 3.31 14.83 14.54
CA GLU A 42 3.74 14.95 15.95
C GLU A 42 4.96 15.87 16.05
N ARG A 43 5.95 15.69 15.18
CA ARG A 43 7.19 16.48 15.15
C ARG A 43 6.92 17.98 14.90
N LEU A 44 5.94 18.31 14.06
CA LEU A 44 5.59 19.68 13.70
C LEU A 44 4.48 20.29 14.57
N GLY A 45 3.85 19.49 15.44
CA GLY A 45 2.72 19.91 16.25
C GLY A 45 1.46 20.25 15.44
N LYS A 46 1.35 19.78 14.20
CA LYS A 46 0.18 19.97 13.34
C LYS A 46 0.07 18.85 12.31
N ASP A 47 -1.16 18.55 11.86
CA ASP A 47 -1.34 17.60 10.76
C ASP A 47 -0.73 18.16 9.46
N ILE A 48 0.19 17.41 8.85
CA ILE A 48 0.79 17.73 7.56
C ILE A 48 -0.08 17.31 6.36
N GLY A 49 -1.08 16.46 6.60
CA GLY A 49 -1.93 15.90 5.55
C GLY A 49 -1.29 14.73 4.80
N PHE A 50 -2.12 13.95 4.12
CA PHE A 50 -1.69 12.73 3.44
C PHE A 50 -0.83 13.01 2.20
N GLU A 51 -1.18 14.02 1.40
CA GLU A 51 -0.45 14.33 0.16
C GLU A 51 1.00 14.77 0.43
N GLN A 52 1.21 15.62 1.43
CA GLN A 52 2.55 16.04 1.83
C GLN A 52 3.37 14.87 2.34
N ALA A 53 2.79 14.04 3.22
CA ALA A 53 3.44 12.83 3.73
C ALA A 53 3.78 11.83 2.61
N LEU A 54 2.90 11.65 1.64
CA LEU A 54 3.11 10.77 0.49
C LEU A 54 4.28 11.25 -0.37
N LEU A 55 4.34 12.54 -0.70
CA LEU A 55 5.40 13.10 -1.53
C LEU A 55 6.77 13.02 -0.84
N ASP A 56 6.83 13.31 0.46
CA ASP A 56 8.06 13.19 1.25
C ASP A 56 8.51 11.72 1.33
N TRP A 57 7.60 10.82 1.68
CA TRP A 57 7.88 9.40 1.80
C TRP A 57 8.41 8.77 0.50
N ILE A 58 7.80 9.11 -0.65
CA ILE A 58 8.26 8.63 -1.96
C ILE A 58 9.70 9.07 -2.25
N ARG A 59 10.06 10.29 -1.86
CA ARG A 59 11.39 10.86 -2.12
C ARG A 59 12.46 10.31 -1.20
N ASN A 60 12.15 10.17 0.09
CA ASN A 60 13.18 9.97 1.12
C ASN A 60 13.20 8.56 1.73
N HIS A 61 12.08 7.82 1.70
CA HIS A 61 11.92 6.60 2.49
C HIS A 61 11.65 5.34 1.64
N ARG A 62 10.98 5.49 0.51
CA ARG A 62 10.47 4.37 -0.30
C ARG A 62 11.53 3.37 -0.74
N GLU A 63 12.67 3.86 -1.22
CA GLU A 63 13.70 3.00 -1.76
C GLU A 63 14.32 2.10 -0.69
N GLU A 64 14.61 2.67 0.48
CA GLU A 64 15.17 1.93 1.61
C GLU A 64 14.18 0.90 2.14
N TRP A 65 12.92 1.31 2.32
CA TRP A 65 11.85 0.40 2.74
C TRP A 65 11.73 -0.81 1.81
N ARG A 66 11.75 -0.58 0.48
CA ARG A 66 11.70 -1.66 -0.51
C ARG A 66 12.92 -2.59 -0.48
N LYS A 67 14.11 -2.08 -0.15
CA LYS A 67 15.32 -2.90 0.01
C LYS A 67 15.23 -3.75 1.28
N GLY A 68 14.74 -3.16 2.39
CA GLY A 68 14.52 -3.84 3.67
C GLY A 68 13.50 -4.97 3.57
N THR A 69 12.32 -4.71 2.97
CA THR A 69 11.24 -5.69 2.80
C THR A 69 11.64 -6.91 1.97
N ARG A 70 12.52 -6.75 0.97
CA ARG A 70 13.06 -7.87 0.19
C ARG A 70 14.03 -8.72 1.00
N SER A 71 14.85 -8.08 1.83
CA SER A 71 15.84 -8.75 2.67
C SER A 71 15.19 -9.50 3.83
N SER A 72 14.17 -8.92 4.47
CA SER A 72 13.40 -9.56 5.54
C SER A 72 12.57 -10.76 5.06
N ARG A 73 12.08 -10.76 3.81
CA ARG A 73 11.39 -11.93 3.22
C ARG A 73 12.34 -13.07 2.87
N ALA A 74 13.59 -12.79 2.48
CA ALA A 74 14.57 -13.83 2.19
C ALA A 74 14.98 -14.63 3.45
N GLN A 75 15.00 -13.97 4.61
CA GLN A 75 15.33 -14.62 5.89
C GLN A 75 14.16 -15.37 6.53
N ALA A 76 12.91 -15.02 6.23
CA ALA A 76 11.73 -15.70 6.77
C ALA A 76 11.33 -16.99 6.02
N GLN A 77 12.09 -17.39 4.99
CA GLN A 77 11.82 -18.58 4.15
C GLN A 77 12.96 -19.62 4.20
N SER A 78 13.91 -19.50 5.13
CA SER A 78 14.98 -20.50 5.36
C SER A 78 14.77 -21.27 6.66
#